data_AF-A0A7C5C8I6-F1
#
_entry.id   AF-A0A7C5C8I6-F1
#
_cell.length_a   1.000
_cell.length_b   1.000
_cell.length_c   1.000
_cell.angle_alpha   90.00
_cell.angle_beta   90.00
_cell.angle_gamma   90.00
#
_symmetry.space_group_name_H-M   'P 1'
#
loop_
_entity.id
_entity.type
_entity.pdbx_description
1 polymer ?
#
loop_
_entity_poly.entity_id
_entity_poly.type
_entity_poly.pdbx_seq_one_letter_code
_entity_poly.pdbx_strand_id
1 'polypeptide(L)'
;MIDIKEIEENYTRFSDSQIENIAAYESKGLRKEVLGILKKEIEKRELDKNLITWVEAETNSYKGMERESLKIKIQNLNCPKCSRKEDKLYGFEINRVISVLLLTYDTRKEKILCKSCGKKEKLYAILITFFAGWWSRRGILLTPLT
;
A
#
# COMPACT_ATOMS: atom_id res chain seq x y z
N MET A 1 -22.54 19.93 -12.43
CA MET A 1 -22.05 18.57 -12.69
C MET A 1 -21.50 18.59 -14.10
N ILE A 2 -20.18 18.46 -14.29
CA ILE A 2 -19.54 18.56 -15.63
C ILE A 2 -19.92 17.31 -16.43
N ASP A 3 -20.47 17.52 -17.64
CA ASP A 3 -20.92 16.49 -18.55
C ASP A 3 -19.73 15.78 -19.23
N ILE A 4 -19.85 14.49 -19.48
CA ILE A 4 -18.79 13.64 -20.04
C ILE A 4 -18.45 14.09 -21.48
N LYS A 5 -19.44 14.58 -22.22
CA LYS A 5 -19.27 15.11 -23.59
C LYS A 5 -18.42 16.38 -23.62
N GLU A 6 -18.61 17.27 -22.65
CA GLU A 6 -17.82 18.51 -22.54
C GLU A 6 -16.34 18.21 -22.27
N ILE A 7 -16.05 17.13 -21.53
CA ILE A 7 -14.67 16.68 -21.27
C ILE A 7 -14.04 16.10 -22.55
N GLU A 8 -14.80 15.31 -23.31
CA GLU A 8 -14.34 14.77 -24.60
C GLU A 8 -14.01 15.90 -25.58
N GLU A 9 -14.91 16.87 -25.74
CA GLU A 9 -14.67 18.05 -26.59
C GLU A 9 -13.45 18.85 -26.14
N ASN A 10 -13.25 19.04 -24.83
CA ASN A 10 -12.06 19.74 -24.33
C ASN A 10 -10.77 18.96 -24.61
N TYR A 11 -10.77 17.64 -24.46
CA TYR A 11 -9.58 16.82 -24.69
C TYR A 11 -9.21 16.78 -26.18
N THR A 12 -10.19 16.82 -27.09
CA THR A 12 -9.90 16.97 -28.53
C THR A 12 -9.21 18.29 -28.87
N ARG A 13 -9.39 19.34 -28.06
CA ARG A 13 -8.75 20.65 -28.27
C ARG A 13 -7.37 20.77 -27.65
N PHE A 14 -6.97 19.81 -26.81
CA PHE A 14 -5.65 19.81 -26.17
C PHE A 14 -4.55 19.40 -27.16
N SER A 15 -3.34 19.93 -26.96
CA SER A 15 -2.15 19.48 -27.69
C SER A 15 -1.69 18.10 -27.18
N ASP A 16 -0.87 17.42 -27.99
CA ASP A 16 -0.34 16.11 -27.64
C ASP A 16 0.44 16.15 -26.32
N SER A 17 1.29 17.18 -26.14
CA SER A 17 2.02 17.41 -24.89
C SER A 17 1.11 17.60 -23.66
N GLN A 18 -0.08 18.16 -23.82
CA GLN A 18 -1.04 18.30 -22.72
C GLN A 18 -1.67 16.95 -22.38
N ILE A 19 -2.03 16.15 -23.38
CA ILE A 19 -2.55 14.80 -23.21
C ILE A 19 -1.51 13.89 -22.53
N GLU A 20 -0.24 13.98 -22.94
CA GLU A 20 0.87 13.26 -22.32
C GLU A 20 1.05 13.62 -20.84
N ASN A 21 1.04 14.92 -20.51
CA ASN A 21 1.17 15.38 -19.13
C ASN A 21 0.01 14.89 -18.25
N ILE A 22 -1.22 14.95 -18.75
CA ILE A 22 -2.40 14.46 -18.02
C ILE A 22 -2.28 12.94 -17.78
N ALA A 23 -1.84 12.19 -18.78
CA ALA A 23 -1.65 10.75 -18.68
C ALA A 23 -0.56 10.37 -17.65
N ALA A 24 0.57 11.07 -17.67
CA ALA A 24 1.72 10.77 -16.82
C ALA A 24 1.53 11.21 -15.35
N TYR A 25 0.91 12.37 -15.10
CA TYR A 25 0.94 12.99 -13.77
C TYR A 25 -0.42 13.16 -13.10
N GLU A 26 -1.51 13.27 -13.88
CA GLU A 26 -2.83 13.62 -13.34
C GLU A 26 -3.83 12.46 -13.37
N SER A 27 -3.48 11.36 -14.03
CA SER A 27 -4.34 10.20 -14.27
C SER A 27 -4.96 9.63 -12.99
N LYS A 28 -4.23 9.61 -11.87
CA LYS A 28 -4.69 9.12 -10.56
C LYS A 28 -5.98 9.76 -10.05
N GLY A 29 -6.19 11.05 -10.33
CA GLY A 29 -7.31 11.84 -9.83
C GLY A 29 -8.56 11.78 -10.70
N LEU A 30 -8.46 11.20 -11.90
CA LEU A 30 -9.54 11.22 -12.88
C LEU A 30 -10.60 10.15 -12.59
N ARG A 31 -11.84 10.48 -12.95
CA ARG A 31 -12.97 9.52 -12.89
C ARG A 31 -12.78 8.41 -13.92
N LYS A 32 -13.28 7.21 -13.65
CA LYS A 32 -13.11 6.03 -14.54
C LYS A 32 -13.63 6.29 -15.95
N GLU A 33 -14.72 7.04 -16.09
CA GLU A 33 -15.28 7.40 -17.39
C GLU A 33 -14.33 8.32 -18.19
N VAL A 34 -13.67 9.26 -17.50
CA VAL A 34 -12.71 10.20 -18.10
C VAL A 34 -11.42 9.49 -18.51
N LEU A 35 -10.98 8.49 -17.73
CA LEU A 35 -9.85 7.64 -18.11
C LEU A 35 -10.10 6.88 -19.42
N GLY A 36 -11.34 6.44 -19.65
CA GLY A 36 -11.74 5.82 -20.92
C GLY A 36 -11.61 6.78 -22.11
N ILE A 37 -11.99 8.05 -21.93
CA ILE A 37 -11.84 9.09 -22.96
C ILE A 37 -10.37 9.39 -23.21
N LEU A 38 -9.57 9.55 -22.15
CA LEU A 38 -8.13 9.82 -22.26
C LEU A 38 -7.40 8.72 -23.04
N LYS A 39 -7.67 7.45 -22.74
CA LYS A 39 -7.08 6.31 -23.47
C LYS A 39 -7.47 6.31 -24.95
N LYS A 40 -8.74 6.58 -25.27
CA LYS A 40 -9.21 6.68 -26.66
C LYS A 40 -8.51 7.81 -27.41
N GLU A 41 -8.27 8.94 -26.76
CA GLU A 41 -7.59 10.07 -27.40
C GLU A 41 -6.09 9.78 -27.62
N ILE A 42 -5.43 9.08 -26.68
CA ILE A 42 -4.04 8.60 -26.84
C ILE A 42 -3.93 7.62 -28.02
N GLU A 43 -4.86 6.67 -28.14
CA GLU A 43 -4.89 5.71 -29.25
C GLU A 43 -5.19 6.39 -30.60
N LYS A 44 -6.18 7.30 -30.63
CA LYS A 44 -6.58 8.03 -31.84
C LYS A 44 -5.45 8.88 -32.42
N ARG A 45 -4.58 9.40 -31.56
CA ARG A 45 -3.44 10.24 -31.95
C ARG A 45 -2.14 9.47 -32.14
N GLU A 46 -2.16 8.14 -32.01
CA GLU A 46 -0.98 7.27 -32.09
C GLU A 46 0.17 7.69 -31.15
N LEU A 47 -0.18 8.23 -29.97
CA LEU A 47 0.79 8.60 -28.94
C LEU A 47 1.42 7.35 -28.29
N ASP A 48 2.46 7.56 -27.48
CA ASP A 48 3.19 6.45 -26.85
C ASP A 48 2.24 5.54 -26.07
N LYS A 49 2.17 4.27 -26.50
CA LYS A 49 1.34 3.23 -25.87
C LYS A 49 1.74 2.97 -24.41
N ASN A 50 2.97 3.30 -24.02
CA ASN A 50 3.39 3.22 -22.63
C ASN A 50 2.56 4.14 -21.73
N LEU A 51 2.02 5.25 -22.24
CA LEU A 51 1.16 6.16 -21.48
C LEU A 51 -0.13 5.46 -21.02
N ILE A 52 -0.68 4.57 -21.83
CA ILE A 52 -1.87 3.77 -21.46
C ILE A 52 -1.52 2.87 -20.27
N THR A 53 -0.37 2.21 -20.33
CA THR A 53 0.15 1.36 -19.24
C THR A 53 0.39 2.17 -17.97
N TRP A 54 0.93 3.39 -18.08
CA TRP A 54 1.12 4.31 -16.96
C TRP A 54 -0.20 4.73 -16.33
N VAL A 55 -1.17 5.14 -17.15
CA VAL A 55 -2.52 5.48 -16.69
C VAL A 55 -3.13 4.29 -15.97
N GLU A 56 -3.02 3.08 -16.51
CA GLU A 56 -3.53 1.87 -15.85
C GLU A 56 -2.83 1.56 -14.54
N ALA A 57 -1.49 1.63 -14.50
CA ALA A 57 -0.72 1.38 -13.29
C ALA A 57 -1.08 2.37 -12.17
N GLU A 58 -1.23 3.65 -12.51
CA GLU A 58 -1.50 4.71 -11.54
C GLU A 58 -2.98 4.73 -11.08
N THR A 59 -3.90 4.35 -11.97
CA THR A 59 -5.35 4.34 -11.70
C THR A 59 -5.88 3.02 -11.18
N ASN A 60 -5.09 1.94 -11.26
CA ASN A 60 -5.33 0.69 -10.57
C ASN A 60 -5.17 0.87 -9.06
N SER A 61 -6.09 1.61 -8.45
CA SER A 61 -6.38 1.45 -7.04
C SER A 61 -7.02 0.06 -6.94
N TYR A 62 -6.22 -0.95 -6.56
CA TYR A 62 -6.69 -2.33 -6.32
C TYR A 62 -7.90 -2.31 -5.36
N LYS A 63 -9.11 -2.15 -5.89
CA LYS A 63 -10.37 -1.98 -5.15
C LYS A 63 -11.29 -3.13 -5.53
N GLY A 64 -11.89 -3.77 -4.53
CA GLY A 64 -12.78 -4.92 -4.75
C GLY A 64 -12.03 -6.24 -5.00
N MET A 65 -12.50 -7.03 -5.98
CA MET A 65 -12.10 -8.43 -6.19
C MET A 65 -10.62 -8.63 -6.47
N GLU A 66 -9.96 -7.71 -7.16
CA GLU A 66 -8.53 -7.81 -7.49
C GLU A 66 -7.65 -7.77 -6.24
N ARG A 67 -7.97 -6.89 -5.30
CA ARG A 67 -7.28 -6.82 -4.00
C ARG A 67 -7.42 -8.13 -3.25
N GLU A 68 -8.61 -8.71 -3.27
CA GLU A 68 -8.87 -9.98 -2.57
C GLU A 68 -8.13 -11.14 -3.25
N SER A 69 -8.11 -11.17 -4.58
CA SER A 69 -7.30 -12.13 -5.36
C SER A 69 -5.81 -12.02 -5.03
N LEU A 70 -5.27 -10.80 -4.97
CA LEU A 70 -3.87 -10.56 -4.58
C LEU A 70 -3.59 -10.99 -3.14
N LYS A 71 -4.48 -10.68 -2.19
CA LYS A 71 -4.35 -11.16 -0.80
C LYS A 71 -4.34 -12.68 -0.76
N ILE A 72 -5.24 -13.36 -1.47
CA ILE A 72 -5.29 -14.83 -1.52
C ILE A 72 -3.99 -15.39 -2.11
N LYS A 73 -3.46 -14.78 -3.18
CA LYS A 73 -2.16 -15.18 -3.75
C LYS A 73 -1.05 -15.06 -2.69
N ILE A 74 -0.94 -13.92 -2.02
CA ILE A 74 0.06 -13.67 -0.97
C ILE A 74 -0.10 -14.65 0.20
N GLN A 75 -1.32 -14.88 0.67
CA GLN A 75 -1.62 -15.79 1.77
C GLN A 75 -1.15 -17.22 1.50
N ASN A 76 -1.12 -17.64 0.24
CA ASN A 76 -0.75 -18.99 -0.18
C ASN A 76 0.74 -19.17 -0.54
N LEU A 77 1.57 -18.14 -0.37
CA LEU A 77 3.01 -18.22 -0.55
C LEU A 77 3.71 -18.87 0.66
N ASN A 78 4.95 -19.29 0.47
CA ASN A 78 5.79 -19.80 1.54
C ASN A 78 6.15 -18.68 2.53
N CYS A 79 6.21 -19.00 3.82
CA CYS A 79 6.60 -18.02 4.82
C CYS A 79 8.04 -17.55 4.58
N PRO A 80 8.32 -16.23 4.53
CA PRO A 80 9.66 -15.73 4.25
C PRO A 80 10.68 -16.01 5.37
N LYS A 81 10.21 -16.33 6.58
CA LYS A 81 11.07 -16.61 7.74
C LYS A 81 11.46 -18.08 7.88
N CYS A 82 10.53 -19.01 7.62
CA CYS A 82 10.77 -20.44 7.77
C CYS A 82 10.76 -21.22 6.46
N SER A 83 10.42 -20.58 5.34
CA SER A 83 10.30 -21.15 3.98
C SER A 83 9.27 -22.28 3.84
N ARG A 84 8.45 -22.52 4.87
CA ARG A 84 7.42 -23.58 4.85
C ARG A 84 6.05 -23.03 4.45
N LYS A 85 5.25 -23.89 3.84
CA LYS A 85 3.84 -23.66 3.49
C LYS A 85 2.90 -24.37 4.47
N GLU A 86 3.13 -24.17 5.77
CA GLU A 86 2.34 -24.84 6.82
C GLU A 86 0.98 -24.16 7.06
N ASP A 87 0.88 -22.84 6.81
CA ASP A 87 -0.32 -22.06 7.11
C ASP A 87 -0.39 -20.81 6.20
N LYS A 88 -1.55 -20.15 6.17
CA LYS A 88 -1.73 -18.87 5.48
C LYS A 88 -0.77 -17.82 6.05
N LEU A 89 -0.32 -16.91 5.20
CA LEU A 89 0.43 -15.73 5.65
C LEU A 89 -0.51 -14.67 6.20
N TYR A 90 -0.09 -14.04 7.28
CA TYR A 90 -0.80 -12.95 7.94
C TYR A 90 0.11 -11.72 8.04
N GLY A 91 -0.48 -10.53 7.99
CA GLY A 91 0.19 -9.30 8.35
C GLY A 91 0.26 -9.18 9.87
N PHE A 92 1.46 -9.01 10.41
CA PHE A 92 1.71 -8.77 11.82
C PHE A 92 2.32 -7.38 12.01
N GLU A 93 1.71 -6.63 12.91
CA GLU A 93 2.32 -5.44 13.48
C GLU A 93 3.07 -5.83 14.76
N ILE A 94 4.37 -5.57 14.79
CA ILE A 94 5.25 -5.87 15.91
C ILE A 94 5.74 -4.54 16.47
N ASN A 95 5.30 -4.25 17.69
CA ASN A 95 5.67 -3.07 18.43
C ASN A 95 6.58 -3.47 19.59
N ARG A 96 7.66 -2.72 19.78
CA ARG A 96 8.62 -2.94 20.87
C ARG A 96 9.00 -1.62 21.48
N VAL A 97 8.91 -1.54 22.81
CA VAL A 97 9.33 -0.38 23.60
C VAL A 97 10.54 -0.78 24.44
N ILE A 98 11.59 0.03 24.39
CA ILE A 98 12.75 -0.08 25.28
C ILE A 98 12.91 1.26 25.98
N SER A 99 13.04 1.24 27.28
CA SER A 99 13.23 2.42 28.09
C SER A 99 14.40 2.26 29.04
N VAL A 100 15.20 3.31 29.18
CA VAL A 100 16.34 3.37 30.10
C VAL A 100 16.37 4.75 30.75
N LEU A 101 16.16 4.82 32.07
CA LEU A 101 16.19 6.02 32.91
C LEU A 101 15.21 7.14 32.47
N LEU A 102 15.61 7.97 31.51
CA LEU A 102 14.82 9.09 30.96
C LEU A 102 14.52 8.93 29.47
N LEU A 103 15.15 7.97 28.80
CA LEU A 103 15.00 7.72 27.37
C LEU A 103 14.01 6.59 27.13
N THR A 104 13.23 6.72 26.07
CA THR A 104 12.29 5.70 25.58
C THR A 104 12.43 5.62 24.07
N TYR A 105 12.59 4.40 23.56
CA TYR A 105 12.66 4.08 22.16
C TYR A 105 11.50 3.14 21.83
N ASP A 106 10.59 3.59 20.99
CA ASP A 106 9.53 2.80 20.41
C ASP A 106 9.90 2.41 18.97
N THR A 107 9.63 1.15 18.61
CA THR A 107 9.84 0.66 17.26
C THR A 107 8.62 -0.10 16.79
N ARG A 108 8.10 0.29 15.62
CA ARG A 108 6.98 -0.35 14.93
C ARG A 108 7.48 -1.00 13.65
N LYS A 109 7.24 -2.31 13.51
CA LYS A 109 7.62 -3.07 12.31
C LYS A 109 6.45 -3.90 11.82
N GLU A 110 6.15 -3.77 10.53
CA GLU A 110 5.14 -4.59 9.85
C GLU A 110 5.84 -5.76 9.15
N LYS A 111 5.33 -6.98 9.33
CA LYS A 111 5.88 -8.19 8.72
C LYS A 111 4.78 -9.11 8.21
N ILE A 112 5.00 -9.79 7.09
CA ILE A 112 4.13 -10.84 6.56
C ILE A 112 4.74 -12.20 6.92
N LEU A 113 4.07 -12.98 7.76
CA LEU A 113 4.58 -14.25 8.30
C LEU A 113 3.47 -15.29 8.43
N CYS A 114 3.83 -16.57 8.51
CA CYS A 114 2.89 -17.59 8.97
C CYS A 114 2.56 -17.39 10.46
N LYS A 115 1.44 -17.95 10.90
CA LYS A 115 0.92 -17.75 12.27
C LYS A 115 1.92 -18.15 13.37
N SER A 116 2.64 -19.25 13.19
CA SER A 116 3.64 -19.73 14.17
C SER A 116 4.83 -18.77 14.28
N CYS A 117 5.37 -18.29 13.16
CA CYS A 117 6.46 -17.33 13.13
C CYS A 117 6.05 -15.96 13.70
N GLY A 118 4.87 -15.46 13.30
CA GLY A 118 4.37 -14.17 13.77
C GLY A 118 4.09 -14.15 15.27
N LYS A 119 3.50 -15.22 15.82
CA LYS A 119 3.31 -15.36 17.27
C LYS A 119 4.62 -15.34 18.05
N LYS A 120 5.66 -16.03 17.57
CA LYS A 120 6.99 -16.04 18.20
C LYS A 120 7.61 -14.65 18.21
N GLU A 121 7.56 -13.92 17.10
CA GLU A 121 8.06 -12.55 17.01
C GLU A 121 7.31 -11.59 17.93
N LYS A 122 5.97 -11.70 17.98
CA LYS A 122 5.15 -10.86 18.86
C LYS A 122 5.42 -11.15 20.33
N LEU A 123 5.53 -12.43 20.72
CA LEU A 123 5.87 -12.81 22.08
C LEU A 123 7.27 -12.31 22.48
N TYR A 124 8.25 -12.41 21.58
CA TYR A 124 9.58 -11.89 21.82
C TYR A 124 9.57 -10.36 22.05
N ALA A 125 8.84 -9.61 21.22
CA ALA A 125 8.68 -8.17 21.40
C ALA A 125 7.97 -7.80 22.71
N ILE A 126 6.92 -8.55 23.10
CA ILE A 126 6.23 -8.40 24.39
C ILE A 126 7.19 -8.65 25.54
N LEU A 127 7.97 -9.73 25.51
CA LEU A 127 8.92 -10.05 26.58
C LEU A 127 9.96 -8.95 26.74
N ILE A 128 10.53 -8.45 25.63
CA ILE A 128 11.48 -7.35 25.71
C ILE A 128 10.81 -6.08 26.25
N THR A 129 9.61 -5.76 25.79
CA THR A 129 8.87 -4.58 26.24
C THR A 129 8.51 -4.69 27.73
N PHE A 130 8.18 -5.89 28.20
CA PHE A 130 7.94 -6.16 29.62
C PHE A 130 9.21 -5.94 30.47
N PHE A 131 10.33 -6.56 30.08
CA PHE A 131 11.56 -6.47 30.88
C PHE A 131 12.33 -5.17 30.73
N ALA A 132 12.21 -4.48 29.60
CA ALA A 132 13.00 -3.32 29.26
C ALA A 132 12.17 -2.05 29.02
N GLY A 133 10.83 -2.11 29.00
CA GLY A 133 9.97 -0.97 28.71
C GLY A 133 9.69 -0.06 29.90
N TRP A 134 9.86 -0.53 31.13
CA TRP A 134 9.41 0.20 32.34
C TRP A 134 10.48 1.02 33.08
N TRP A 135 11.73 1.03 32.62
CA TRP A 135 12.82 1.67 33.37
C TRP A 135 12.83 3.20 33.31
N SER A 136 11.79 3.82 32.73
CA SER A 136 11.53 5.27 32.85
C SER A 136 10.05 5.55 33.16
N ARG A 137 9.78 6.75 33.69
CA ARG A 137 8.40 7.25 33.88
C ARG A 137 7.58 7.24 32.59
N ARG A 138 8.19 7.57 31.45
CA ARG A 138 7.51 7.56 30.14
C ARG A 138 7.26 6.13 29.66
N GLY A 139 8.21 5.24 29.91
CA GLY A 139 8.13 3.82 29.60
C GLY A 139 6.96 3.11 30.28
N ILE A 140 6.75 3.35 31.58
CA ILE A 140 5.63 2.75 32.34
C ILE A 140 4.25 3.12 31.76
N LEU A 141 4.09 4.34 31.23
CA LEU A 141 2.82 4.78 30.63
C LEU A 141 2.59 4.22 29.22
N LEU A 142 3.65 3.95 28.47
CA LEU A 142 3.59 3.49 27.08
C LEU A 142 3.58 1.95 26.95
N THR A 143 4.14 1.24 27.94
CA THR A 143 4.21 -0.22 28.00
C THR A 143 2.83 -0.93 28.01
N PRO A 144 1.77 -0.44 28.72
CA PRO A 144 0.48 -1.15 28.78
C PRO A 144 -0.41 -0.96 27.54
N LEU A 145 0.00 -0.15 26.54
CA LEU A 145 -0.80 0.15 25.34
C LEU A 145 -0.23 -0.47 24.05
N THR A 146 0.73 -1.40 24.17
CA THR A 146 1.42 -2.05 23.04
C THR A 146 1.08 -3.54 22.94
#